data_AF-A0A098MD55-F1
#
_entry.id   AF-A0A098MD55-F1
#
_cell.length_a   1.000
_cell.length_b   1.000
_cell.length_c   1.000
_cell.angle_alpha   90.00
_cell.angle_beta   90.00
_cell.angle_gamma   90.00
#
_symmetry.space_group_name_H-M   'P 1'
#
loop_
_entity.id
_entity.type
_entity.pdbx_description
1 polymer ?
#
loop_
_entity_poly.entity_id
_entity_poly.type
_entity_poly.pdbx_seq_one_letter_code
_entity_poly.pdbx_strand_id
1 'polypeptide(L)'
;MRADIQNLFMGIHMLYFAHEKDLTVTDMQPELESLGYRVAEREVKQELERLTQGNFLTAHNDAYSITRTGIEEFKDIQTKLQVLSTGVLKPLKAAGTTK
;
A
#
# COMPACT_ATOMS: atom_id res chain seq x y z
N MET A 1 10.01 9.16 4.55
CA MET A 1 8.95 9.42 3.56
C MET A 1 7.92 10.34 4.21
N ARG A 2 7.28 11.27 3.48
CA ARG A 2 6.18 12.07 4.07
C ARG A 2 5.01 11.12 4.44
N ALA A 3 4.29 11.42 5.52
CA ALA A 3 3.28 10.50 6.07
C ALA A 3 2.16 10.18 5.07
N ASP A 4 1.69 11.16 4.30
CA ASP A 4 0.69 10.97 3.25
C ASP A 4 1.15 10.01 2.15
N ILE A 5 2.41 10.12 1.72
CA ILE A 5 3.02 9.22 0.73
C ILE A 5 3.20 7.82 1.34
N GLN A 6 3.62 7.72 2.60
CA GLN A 6 3.77 6.44 3.30
C GLN A 6 2.44 5.70 3.39
N ASN A 7 1.38 6.40 3.82
CA ASN A 7 0.05 5.83 3.95
C ASN A 7 -0.47 5.33 2.59
N LEU A 8 -0.22 6.07 1.51
CA LEU A 8 -0.55 5.61 0.16
C LEU A 8 0.13 4.27 -0.17
N PHE A 9 1.44 4.14 0.06
CA PHE A 9 2.14 2.88 -0.21
C PHE A 9 1.75 1.74 0.74
N MET A 10 1.44 2.05 2.00
CA MET A 10 0.89 1.06 2.93
C MET A 10 -0.44 0.53 2.42
N GLY A 11 -1.36 1.40 2.00
CA GLY A 11 -2.65 1.00 1.45
C GLY A 11 -2.51 0.10 0.22
N ILE A 12 -1.56 0.39 -0.67
CA ILE A 12 -1.25 -0.46 -1.84
C ILE A 12 -0.81 -1.86 -1.40
N HIS A 13 0.08 -1.96 -0.40
CA HIS A 13 0.50 -3.26 0.12
C HIS A 13 -0.65 -4.00 0.81
N MET A 14 -1.50 -3.32 1.57
CA MET A 14 -2.68 -3.93 2.17
C MET A 14 -3.62 -4.50 1.10
N LEU A 15 -3.90 -3.78 0.02
CA LEU A 15 -4.69 -4.32 -1.08
C LEU A 15 -4.04 -5.54 -1.75
N TYR A 16 -2.71 -5.54 -1.90
CA TYR A 16 -1.96 -6.70 -2.38
C TYR A 16 -2.16 -7.91 -1.46
N PHE A 17 -1.94 -7.77 -0.14
CA PHE A 17 -2.09 -8.87 0.80
C PHE A 17 -3.54 -9.35 0.90
N ALA A 18 -4.52 -8.44 0.83
CA ALA A 18 -5.94 -8.76 0.90
C ALA A 18 -6.45 -9.59 -0.29
N HIS A 19 -5.70 -9.61 -1.40
CA HIS A 19 -5.95 -10.49 -2.53
C HIS A 19 -5.54 -11.96 -2.25
N GLU A 20 -4.61 -12.18 -1.33
CA GLU A 20 -4.09 -13.52 -1.01
C GLU A 20 -4.75 -14.13 0.24
N LYS A 21 -5.07 -13.30 1.24
CA LYS A 21 -5.64 -13.70 2.53
C LYS A 21 -6.44 -12.56 3.16
N ASP A 22 -7.33 -12.89 4.09
CA ASP A 22 -7.94 -11.88 4.94
C ASP A 22 -6.87 -11.20 5.81
N LEU A 23 -7.02 -9.90 6.02
CA LEU A 23 -6.10 -9.10 6.82
C LEU A 23 -6.57 -9.00 8.27
N THR A 24 -5.62 -9.02 9.19
CA THR A 24 -5.83 -8.63 10.59
C THR A 24 -4.85 -7.53 10.97
N VAL A 25 -5.16 -6.73 11.99
CA VAL A 25 -4.23 -5.69 12.48
C VAL A 25 -2.92 -6.33 12.96
N THR A 26 -3.03 -7.47 13.66
CA THR A 26 -1.90 -8.19 14.27
C THR A 26 -0.96 -8.80 13.22
N ASP A 27 -1.49 -9.27 12.09
CA ASP A 27 -0.66 -9.84 11.02
C ASP A 27 -0.08 -8.75 10.12
N MET A 28 -0.80 -7.65 9.91
CA MET A 28 -0.36 -6.60 9.00
C MET A 28 0.80 -5.75 9.51
N GLN A 29 0.91 -5.53 10.81
CA GLN A 29 2.04 -4.78 11.36
C GLN A 29 3.40 -5.43 11.02
N PRO A 30 3.68 -6.71 11.34
CA PRO A 30 4.97 -7.33 11.03
C PRO A 30 5.23 -7.43 9.51
N GLU A 31 4.20 -7.65 8.70
CA GLU A 31 4.32 -7.65 7.23
C GLU A 31 4.83 -6.28 6.73
N LEU A 32 4.24 -5.18 7.22
CA LEU A 32 4.67 -3.83 6.85
C LEU A 32 6.06 -3.49 7.40
N GLU A 33 6.38 -3.90 8.62
CA GLU A 33 7.73 -3.71 9.18
C GLU A 33 8.80 -4.43 8.33
N SER A 34 8.49 -5.62 7.81
CA SER A 34 9.38 -6.38 6.91
C SER A 34 9.65 -5.66 5.57
N LEU A 35 8.69 -4.85 5.11
CA LEU A 35 8.79 -4.02 3.90
C LEU A 35 9.51 -2.68 4.17
N GLY A 36 9.96 -2.44 5.41
CA GLY A 36 10.72 -1.25 5.81
C GLY A 36 9.88 -0.09 6.33
N TYR A 37 8.57 -0.29 6.57
CA TYR A 37 7.74 0.70 7.25
C TYR A 37 8.04 0.73 8.76
N ARG A 38 7.92 1.91 9.37
CA ARG A 38 7.96 2.06 10.83
C ARG A 38 6.58 2.53 11.28
N VAL A 39 5.73 1.60 11.67
CA VAL A 39 4.31 1.83 11.95
C VAL A 39 3.89 1.14 13.24
N ALA A 40 2.99 1.76 13.99
CA ALA A 40 2.33 1.13 15.12
C ALA A 40 0.98 0.51 14.71
N GLU A 41 0.43 -0.42 15.51
CA GLU A 41 -0.89 -1.02 15.28
C GLU A 41 -1.99 0.02 14.99
N ARG A 42 -1.94 1.18 15.65
CA ARG A 42 -2.92 2.27 15.42
C ARG A 42 -2.89 2.79 13.98
N GLU A 43 -1.72 2.87 13.37
CA GLU A 43 -1.55 3.36 11.99
C GLU A 43 -2.01 2.30 10.99
N VAL A 44 -1.74 1.02 11.29
CA VAL A 44 -2.28 -0.13 10.54
C VAL A 44 -3.80 -0.12 10.58
N LYS A 45 -4.40 0.02 11.77
CA LYS A 45 -5.85 0.07 11.95
C LYS A 45 -6.48 1.25 11.21
N GLN A 46 -5.89 2.45 11.33
CA GLN A 46 -6.38 3.65 10.62
C GLN A 46 -6.38 3.45 9.10
N GLU A 47 -5.35 2.82 8.55
CA GLU A 47 -5.26 2.57 7.11
C GLU A 47 -6.26 1.50 6.65
N LEU A 48 -6.47 0.44 7.43
CA LEU A 48 -7.53 -0.56 7.17
C LEU A 48 -8.92 0.08 7.19
N GLU A 49 -9.21 0.92 8.19
CA GLU A 49 -10.46 1.68 8.28
C GLU A 49 -10.63 2.63 7.08
N ARG A 50 -9.57 3.31 6.64
CA ARG A 50 -9.57 4.17 5.45
C ARG A 50 -9.90 3.39 4.18
N LEU A 51 -9.30 2.21 4.00
CA LEU A 51 -9.59 1.35 2.86
C LEU A 51 -11.01 0.80 2.89
N THR A 52 -11.56 0.51 4.07
CA THR A 52 -12.97 0.14 4.24
C THR A 52 -13.93 1.28 3.92
N GLN A 53 -13.62 2.51 4.35
CA GLN A 53 -14.40 3.71 3.98
C GLN A 53 -14.42 3.94 2.46
N GLY A 54 -13.33 3.59 1.77
CA GLY A 54 -13.25 3.61 0.30
C GLY A 54 -13.93 2.44 -0.40
N ASN A 55 -14.60 1.54 0.33
CA ASN A 55 -15.19 0.29 -0.19
C ASN A 55 -14.15 -0.64 -0.86
N PHE A 56 -12.86 -0.50 -0.56
CA PHE A 56 -11.83 -1.38 -1.10
C PHE A 56 -11.68 -2.66 -0.26
N LEU A 57 -11.96 -2.56 1.04
CA LEU A 57 -12.03 -3.68 1.97
C LEU A 57 -13.41 -3.72 2.64
N THR A 58 -13.82 -4.91 3.09
CA THR A 58 -14.98 -5.08 3.98
C THR A 58 -14.53 -5.69 5.29
N ALA A 59 -14.81 -4.98 6.39
CA ALA A 59 -14.55 -5.46 7.74
C ALA A 59 -15.59 -6.51 8.16
N HIS A 60 -15.14 -7.58 8.81
CA HIS A 60 -16.00 -8.63 9.37
C HIS A 60 -15.27 -9.29 10.54
N ASN A 61 -15.96 -9.41 11.69
CA ASN A 61 -15.32 -9.81 12.96
C ASN A 61 -14.08 -8.93 13.26
N ASP A 62 -12.90 -9.54 13.27
CA ASP A 62 -11.59 -8.90 13.48
C ASP A 62 -10.71 -8.92 12.22
N ALA A 63 -11.31 -9.17 11.05
CA ALA A 63 -10.62 -9.32 9.78
C ALA A 63 -11.17 -8.40 8.69
N TYR A 64 -10.39 -8.24 7.61
CA TYR A 64 -10.74 -7.41 6.46
C TYR A 64 -10.51 -8.22 5.18
N SER A 65 -11.54 -8.38 4.35
CA SER A 65 -11.42 -9.02 3.03
C SER A 65 -11.45 -7.96 1.93
N ILE A 66 -10.79 -8.24 0.81
CA ILE A 66 -10.87 -7.39 -0.37
C ILE A 66 -12.26 -7.45 -1.02
N THR A 67 -12.76 -6.30 -1.47
CA THR A 67 -14.00 -6.23 -2.26
C THR A 67 -13.71 -6.36 -3.75
N ARG A 68 -14.75 -6.49 -4.59
CA ARG A 68 -14.58 -6.36 -6.05
C ARG A 68 -13.98 -5.00 -6.44
N THR A 69 -14.44 -3.91 -5.82
CA THR A 69 -13.91 -2.57 -6.06
C THR A 69 -12.44 -2.46 -5.64
N GLY A 70 -12.04 -3.08 -4.53
CA GLY A 70 -10.63 -3.16 -4.12
C GLY A 70 -9.76 -3.92 -5.12
N ILE A 71 -10.26 -5.01 -5.69
CA ILE A 71 -9.55 -5.78 -6.72
C ILE A 71 -9.35 -4.95 -8.00
N GLU A 72 -10.39 -4.24 -8.44
CA GLU A 72 -10.32 -3.38 -9.63
C GLU A 72 -9.35 -2.21 -9.42
N GLU A 73 -9.45 -1.52 -8.28
CA GLU A 73 -8.52 -0.45 -7.91
C GLU A 73 -7.07 -0.94 -7.84
N PHE A 74 -6.83 -2.12 -7.26
CA PHE A 74 -5.49 -2.67 -7.18
C PHE A 74 -4.89 -2.97 -8.57
N LYS A 75 -5.69 -3.50 -9.51
CA LYS A 75 -5.26 -3.71 -10.90
C LYS A 75 -4.91 -2.40 -11.62
N ASP A 76 -5.70 -1.36 -11.39
CA ASP A 76 -5.44 -0.03 -11.95
C ASP A 76 -4.16 0.59 -11.36
N ILE A 77 -3.95 0.44 -10.06
CA ILE A 77 -2.72 0.84 -9.37
C ILE A 77 -1.50 0.10 -9.93
N GLN A 78 -1.58 -1.22 -10.12
CA GLN A 78 -0.47 -2.01 -10.69
C GLN A 78 -0.06 -1.49 -12.07
N THR A 79 -1.05 -1.19 -12.92
CA THR A 79 -0.80 -0.63 -14.27
C THR A 79 -0.09 0.72 -14.19
N LYS A 80 -0.53 1.61 -13.30
CA LYS A 80 0.10 2.93 -13.10
C LYS A 80 1.49 2.82 -12.49
N LEU A 81 1.70 1.94 -11.52
CA LEU A 81 3.00 1.71 -10.88
C LEU A 81 4.02 1.16 -11.88
N GLN A 82 3.61 0.28 -12.79
CA GLN A 82 4.49 -0.24 -13.84
C GLN A 82 5.03 0.91 -14.70
N VAL A 83 4.14 1.80 -15.18
CA VAL A 83 4.52 2.98 -15.97
C VAL A 83 5.40 3.93 -15.16
N LEU A 84 5.00 4.26 -13.93
CA LEU A 84 5.74 5.18 -13.06
C LEU A 84 7.18 4.68 -12.81
N SER A 85 7.31 3.39 -12.48
CA SER A 85 8.59 2.74 -12.17
C SER A 85 9.57 2.81 -13.34
N THR A 86 9.09 2.73 -14.59
CA THR A 86 9.96 2.91 -15.77
C THR A 86 10.60 4.29 -15.84
N GLY A 87 9.98 5.31 -15.25
CA GLY A 87 10.47 6.68 -15.21
C GLY A 87 11.36 6.95 -14.00
N VAL A 88 10.85 6.68 -12.79
CA VAL A 88 11.45 7.14 -11.53
C VAL A 88 12.63 6.30 -11.06
N LEU A 89 12.78 5.08 -11.58
CA LEU A 89 13.93 4.21 -11.26
C LEU A 89 15.13 4.47 -12.18
N LYS A 90 14.99 5.33 -13.20
CA LYS A 90 16.14 5.74 -14.01
C LYS A 90 17.14 6.47 -13.12
N PRO A 91 18.44 6.19 -13.24
CA PRO A 91 19.46 6.95 -12.53
C PRO A 91 19.28 8.44 -12.82
N LEU A 92 19.27 9.25 -11.76
CA LEU A 92 19.31 10.70 -11.93
C LEU A 92 20.56 11.02 -12.74
N LYS A 93 20.38 11.60 -13.94
CA LYS A 93 21.53 12.14 -14.67
C LYS A 93 22.10 13.24 -13.78
N ALA A 94 23.33 13.03 -13.30
CA ALA A 94 24.06 14.08 -12.60
C ALA A 94 24.05 15.32 -13.49
N ALA A 95 23.47 16.41 -12.99
CA ALA A 95 23.55 17.68 -13.67
C ALA A 95 25.02 18.12 -13.67
N GLY A 96 25.69 17.94 -14.81
CA GLY A 96 26.94 18.61 -15.15
C GLY A 96 28.19 18.13 -14.41
N THR A 97 28.97 17.27 -15.08
CA THR A 97 30.43 17.45 -15.14
C THR A 97 30.83 17.48 -16.60
N THR A 98 30.56 18.62 -17.23
CA THR A 98 31.36 19.12 -18.34
C THR A 98 32.36 20.12 -17.77
N LYS A 99 33.61 19.69 -17.65
CA LYS A 99 34.79 20.52 -17.87
C LYS A 99 35.78 19.70 -18.67
#